data_AF-A0A316S205-F1
#
_entry.id   AF-A0A316S205-F1
#
_cell.length_a   1.000
_cell.length_b   1.000
_cell.length_c   1.000
_cell.angle_alpha   90.00
_cell.angle_beta   90.00
_cell.angle_gamma   90.00
#
_symmetry.space_group_name_H-M   'P 1'
#
loop_
_entity.id
_entity.type
_entity.pdbx_description
1 polymer ?
#
loop_
_entity_poly.entity_id
_entity_poly.type
_entity_poly.pdbx_seq_one_letter_code
_entity_poly.pdbx_strand_id
1 'polypeptide(L)'
;MKFIEPDRSKQLISAHKPSDEGVLDIGFTKGTFSDGRPYRLECWCMEELIMATVLLDERYLTAWNRLDFALLLELEDVLQFKDGPYLQAARIKDDAGRGIWAVNVMLKDADGLHAEIMRPIQRYR
;
A
#
# COMPACT_ATOMS: atom_id res chain seq x y z
N MET A 1 21.32 2.50 12.65
CA MET A 1 20.92 3.16 11.38
C MET A 1 19.40 3.23 11.35
N LYS A 2 18.78 4.32 10.90
CA LYS A 2 17.33 4.57 11.12
C LYS A 2 16.55 4.54 9.80
N PHE A 3 15.58 3.63 9.66
CA PHE A 3 14.59 3.65 8.58
C PHE A 3 13.70 4.90 8.68
N ILE A 4 13.20 5.39 7.56
CA ILE A 4 12.45 6.65 7.52
C ILE A 4 11.03 6.37 7.04
N GLU A 5 10.05 6.99 7.71
CA GLU A 5 8.65 6.90 7.33
C GLU A 5 8.42 7.59 5.97
N PRO A 6 7.75 6.93 5.00
CA PRO A 6 7.39 7.55 3.72
C PRO A 6 6.64 8.87 3.91
N ASP A 7 7.09 9.93 3.23
CA ASP A 7 6.44 11.25 3.31
C ASP A 7 5.28 11.33 2.30
N ARG A 8 4.09 11.62 2.83
CA ARG A 8 2.83 11.76 2.10
C ARG A 8 2.14 13.08 2.42
N SER A 9 2.89 14.08 2.88
CA SER A 9 2.38 15.39 3.32
C SER A 9 1.74 16.23 2.22
N LYS A 10 2.07 15.99 0.95
CA LYS A 10 1.50 16.67 -0.23
C LYS A 10 0.44 15.82 -0.94
N GLN A 11 0.12 14.64 -0.41
CA GLN A 11 -0.92 13.79 -0.96
C GLN A 11 -2.27 14.53 -0.92
N LEU A 12 -2.88 14.70 -2.08
CA LEU A 12 -4.25 15.19 -2.19
C LEU A 12 -5.19 14.01 -1.94
N ILE A 13 -5.96 14.09 -0.86
CA ILE A 13 -6.93 13.06 -0.48
C ILE A 13 -8.26 13.34 -1.17
N SER A 14 -8.69 12.39 -2.00
CA SER A 14 -10.00 12.38 -2.63
C SER A 14 -10.99 11.61 -1.75
N ALA A 15 -11.53 12.24 -0.71
CA ALA A 15 -12.45 11.62 0.23
C ALA A 15 -13.94 11.70 -0.19
N HIS A 16 -14.24 12.29 -1.35
CA HIS A 16 -15.60 12.47 -1.86
C HIS A 16 -15.80 11.66 -3.14
N LYS A 17 -17.08 11.31 -3.43
CA LYS A 17 -17.43 10.51 -4.61
C LYS A 17 -16.77 11.14 -5.84
N PRO A 18 -15.81 10.43 -6.48
CA PRO A 18 -15.16 10.96 -7.66
C PRO A 18 -16.19 11.12 -8.78
N SER A 19 -15.91 12.01 -9.74
CA SER A 19 -16.54 11.91 -11.07
C SER A 19 -16.31 10.50 -11.64
N ASP A 20 -17.04 10.08 -12.67
CA ASP A 20 -17.08 8.69 -13.17
C ASP A 20 -15.72 8.03 -13.54
N GLU A 21 -14.59 8.73 -13.41
CA GLU A 21 -13.21 8.25 -13.68
C GLU A 21 -12.20 8.53 -12.54
N GLY A 22 -12.63 8.95 -11.34
CA GLY A 22 -11.70 9.36 -10.28
C GLY A 22 -11.42 8.29 -9.21
N VAL A 23 -10.31 8.48 -8.50
CA VAL A 23 -9.95 7.69 -7.31
C VAL A 23 -10.70 8.22 -6.08
N LEU A 24 -11.20 7.32 -5.25
CA LEU A 24 -11.72 7.58 -3.90
C LEU A 24 -10.77 6.98 -2.87
N ASP A 25 -10.14 7.83 -2.07
CA ASP A 25 -9.32 7.40 -0.94
C ASP A 25 -10.23 6.96 0.22
N ILE A 26 -10.14 5.68 0.62
CA ILE A 26 -10.96 5.09 1.68
C ILE A 26 -10.36 5.37 3.05
N GLY A 27 -9.05 5.19 3.18
CA GLY A 27 -8.36 5.36 4.44
C GLY A 27 -6.91 4.93 4.39
N PHE A 28 -6.25 4.95 5.54
CA PHE A 28 -4.87 4.50 5.67
C PHE A 28 -4.62 3.81 7.00
N THR A 29 -3.49 3.12 7.09
CA THR A 29 -2.90 2.71 8.36
C THR A 29 -1.39 2.87 8.31
N LYS A 30 -0.78 2.98 9.48
CA LYS A 30 0.66 3.10 9.65
C LYS A 30 1.13 2.00 10.58
N GLY A 31 2.30 1.46 10.30
CA GLY A 31 2.90 0.45 11.15
C GLY A 31 4.41 0.42 11.01
N THR A 32 5.01 -0.58 11.63
CA THR A 32 6.44 -0.84 11.56
C THR A 32 6.62 -2.34 11.42
N PHE A 33 7.36 -2.77 10.40
CA PHE A 33 7.72 -4.16 10.21
C PHE A 33 8.69 -4.64 11.29
N SER A 34 8.84 -5.95 11.47
CA SER A 34 9.75 -6.55 12.44
C SER A 34 11.22 -6.13 12.26
N ASP A 35 11.65 -5.77 11.04
CA ASP A 35 12.99 -5.22 10.76
C ASP A 35 13.19 -3.77 11.24
N GLY A 36 12.14 -3.14 11.80
CA GLY A 36 12.12 -1.76 12.27
C GLY A 36 11.78 -0.73 11.19
N ARG A 37 11.42 -1.16 9.98
CA ARG A 37 11.05 -0.24 8.88
C ARG A 37 9.60 0.23 9.03
N PRO A 38 9.35 1.54 9.10
CA PRO A 38 8.00 2.06 9.06
C PRO A 38 7.38 1.86 7.68
N TYR A 39 6.08 1.59 7.67
CA TYR A 39 5.28 1.54 6.46
C TYR A 39 4.00 2.35 6.61
N ARG A 40 3.45 2.74 5.46
CA ARG A 40 2.12 3.33 5.35
C ARG A 40 1.33 2.56 4.30
N LEU A 41 0.17 2.04 4.68
CA LEU A 41 -0.76 1.41 3.75
C LEU A 41 -1.90 2.39 3.49
N GLU A 42 -2.16 2.66 2.22
CA GLU A 42 -3.26 3.52 1.75
C GLU A 42 -4.27 2.63 1.01
N CYS A 43 -5.54 2.69 1.41
CA CYS A 43 -6.64 1.95 0.80
C CYS A 43 -7.51 2.92 0.01
N TRP A 44 -7.78 2.57 -1.24
CA TRP A 44 -8.50 3.42 -2.18
C TRP A 44 -9.29 2.56 -3.18
N CYS A 45 -10.28 3.15 -3.83
CA CYS A 45 -11.01 2.50 -4.92
C CYS A 45 -11.11 3.39 -6.14
N MET A 46 -11.25 2.77 -7.30
CA MET A 46 -11.50 3.43 -8.59
C MET A 46 -12.43 2.51 -9.38
N GLU A 47 -13.57 3.04 -9.82
CA GLU A 47 -14.64 2.23 -10.41
C GLU A 47 -15.04 1.05 -9.48
N GLU A 48 -14.90 -0.20 -9.95
CA GLU A 48 -15.20 -1.42 -9.19
C GLU A 48 -13.97 -2.00 -8.47
N LEU A 49 -12.79 -1.40 -8.67
CA LEU A 49 -11.53 -1.89 -8.10
C LEU A 49 -11.31 -1.31 -6.71
N ILE A 50 -10.97 -2.17 -5.75
CA ILE A 50 -10.46 -1.78 -4.43
C ILE A 50 -8.99 -2.19 -4.35
N MET A 51 -8.14 -1.22 -4.03
CA MET A 51 -6.70 -1.34 -4.05
C MET A 51 -6.10 -0.94 -2.69
N ALA A 52 -4.96 -1.53 -2.36
CA ALA A 52 -4.07 -1.05 -1.31
C ALA A 52 -2.70 -0.71 -1.88
N THR A 53 -2.14 0.42 -1.47
CA THR A 53 -0.75 0.77 -1.75
C THR A 53 0.04 0.77 -0.45
N VAL A 54 0.99 -0.16 -0.32
CA VAL A 54 1.92 -0.19 0.81
C VAL A 54 3.21 0.52 0.44
N LEU A 55 3.53 1.56 1.18
CA LEU A 55 4.69 2.43 1.01
C LEU A 55 5.70 2.13 2.10
N LEU A 56 6.96 1.95 1.71
CA LEU A 56 8.05 1.63 2.63
C LEU A 56 9.40 2.12 2.09
N ASP A 57 10.34 2.38 3.00
CA ASP A 57 11.71 2.78 2.68
C ASP A 57 12.38 1.77 1.74
N GLU A 58 13.11 2.23 0.71
CA GLU A 58 13.71 1.31 -0.29
C GLU A 58 15.03 0.66 0.15
N ARG A 59 15.63 1.13 1.25
CA ARG A 59 16.99 0.71 1.65
C ARG A 59 17.06 -0.79 1.87
N TYR A 60 18.11 -1.39 1.32
CA TYR A 60 18.42 -2.82 1.38
C TYR A 60 17.44 -3.73 0.62
N LEU A 61 16.52 -3.18 -0.18
CA LEU A 61 15.56 -3.93 -0.99
C LEU A 61 15.87 -3.87 -2.49
N THR A 62 17.12 -3.60 -2.88
CA THR A 62 17.48 -3.36 -4.30
C THR A 62 17.33 -4.59 -5.18
N ALA A 63 17.53 -5.79 -4.62
CA ALA A 63 17.40 -7.08 -5.28
C ALA A 63 16.03 -7.73 -5.09
N TRP A 64 15.11 -7.07 -4.37
CA TRP A 64 13.79 -7.63 -4.11
C TRP A 64 12.96 -7.69 -5.39
N ASN A 65 12.25 -8.80 -5.54
CA ASN A 65 11.29 -9.04 -6.60
C ASN A 65 9.86 -8.95 -6.05
N ARG A 66 8.88 -9.09 -6.95
CA ARG A 66 7.45 -9.01 -6.62
C ARG A 66 7.02 -9.96 -5.50
N LEU A 67 7.48 -11.22 -5.53
CA LEU A 67 7.09 -12.24 -4.55
C LEU A 67 7.68 -11.96 -3.17
N ASP A 68 8.86 -11.34 -3.10
CA ASP A 68 9.47 -10.98 -1.81
C ASP A 68 8.56 -9.99 -1.04
N PHE A 69 7.92 -9.05 -1.76
CA PHE A 69 6.94 -8.14 -1.17
C PHE A 69 5.66 -8.84 -0.73
N ALA A 70 5.14 -9.79 -1.53
CA ALA A 70 3.97 -10.57 -1.12
C ALA A 70 4.24 -11.29 0.20
N LEU A 71 5.37 -12.00 0.29
CA LEU A 71 5.77 -12.73 1.49
C LEU A 71 5.94 -11.82 2.70
N LEU A 72 6.60 -10.66 2.52
CA LEU A 72 6.73 -9.68 3.60
C LEU A 72 5.36 -9.24 4.14
N LEU A 73 4.41 -8.92 3.26
CA LEU A 73 3.11 -8.40 3.67
C LEU A 73 2.25 -9.44 4.39
N GLU A 74 2.37 -10.72 4.02
CA GLU A 74 1.71 -11.82 4.73
C GLU A 74 2.38 -12.15 6.06
N LEU A 75 3.71 -12.30 6.07
CA LEU A 75 4.46 -12.65 7.29
C LEU A 75 4.34 -11.59 8.39
N GLU A 76 4.11 -10.34 8.02
CA GLU A 76 3.97 -9.21 8.94
C GLU A 76 2.50 -8.88 9.26
N ASP A 77 1.56 -9.77 8.90
CA ASP A 77 0.11 -9.59 9.08
C ASP A 77 -0.37 -8.21 8.59
N VAL A 78 0.12 -7.76 7.43
CA VAL A 78 -0.34 -6.50 6.81
C VAL A 78 -1.49 -6.79 5.85
N LEU A 79 -1.31 -7.81 5.01
CA LEU A 79 -2.30 -8.30 4.06
C LEU A 79 -2.33 -9.83 4.11
N GLN A 80 -3.47 -10.42 3.78
CA GLN A 80 -3.61 -11.85 3.54
C GLN A 80 -4.10 -12.05 2.09
N PHE A 81 -3.33 -12.75 1.25
CA PHE A 81 -3.74 -13.04 -0.12
C PHE A 81 -4.59 -14.32 -0.16
N LYS A 82 -5.62 -14.32 -1.01
CA LYS A 82 -6.51 -15.48 -1.19
C LYS A 82 -6.11 -16.30 -2.40
N ASP A 83 -5.97 -15.64 -3.54
CA ASP A 83 -5.73 -16.27 -4.84
C ASP A 83 -4.39 -15.84 -5.42
N GLY A 84 -3.31 -16.07 -4.66
CA GLY A 84 -1.96 -15.66 -5.06
C GLY A 84 -1.76 -14.14 -5.09
N PRO A 85 -0.52 -13.67 -5.34
CA PRO A 85 -0.21 -12.25 -5.20
C PRO A 85 -0.56 -11.44 -6.45
N TYR A 86 -1.75 -10.84 -6.45
CA TYR A 86 -2.14 -9.79 -7.40
C TYR A 86 -1.56 -8.45 -6.99
N LEU A 87 -0.27 -8.26 -7.25
CA LEU A 87 0.42 -7.04 -6.90
C LEU A 87 1.37 -6.53 -7.99
N GLN A 88 1.69 -5.25 -7.90
CA GLN A 88 2.75 -4.56 -8.65
C GLN A 88 3.62 -3.80 -7.66
N ALA A 89 4.94 -3.82 -7.85
CA ALA A 89 5.88 -3.09 -7.01
C ALA A 89 6.75 -2.18 -7.87
N ALA A 90 6.81 -0.90 -7.51
CA ALA A 90 7.62 0.09 -8.22
C ALA A 90 8.39 0.98 -7.23
N ARG A 91 9.59 1.41 -7.66
CA ARG A 91 10.35 2.44 -6.94
C ARG A 91 9.86 3.81 -7.38
N ILE A 92 9.52 4.65 -6.41
CA ILE A 92 9.06 6.02 -6.62
C ILE A 92 9.79 6.98 -5.70
N LYS A 93 9.55 8.29 -5.87
CA LYS A 93 9.94 9.32 -4.91
C LYS A 93 8.75 9.72 -4.05
N ASP A 94 8.98 9.85 -2.75
CA ASP A 94 8.00 10.41 -1.82
C ASP A 94 7.99 11.94 -1.88
N ASP A 95 7.14 12.60 -1.06
CA ASP A 95 6.95 14.05 -1.11
C ASP A 95 8.18 14.86 -0.67
N ALA A 96 9.13 14.20 0.01
CA ALA A 96 10.44 14.72 0.41
C ALA A 96 11.55 14.36 -0.60
N GLY A 97 11.23 13.71 -1.72
CA GLY A 97 12.19 13.32 -2.76
C GLY A 97 13.01 12.07 -2.43
N ARG A 98 12.64 11.32 -1.38
CA ARG A 98 13.33 10.11 -0.95
C ARG A 98 12.81 8.91 -1.73
N GLY A 99 13.68 7.96 -2.04
CA GLY A 99 13.26 6.75 -2.73
C GLY A 99 12.52 5.80 -1.79
N ILE A 100 11.39 5.30 -2.24
CA ILE A 100 10.53 4.36 -1.52
C ILE A 100 10.02 3.29 -2.51
N TRP A 101 9.60 2.16 -1.97
CA TRP A 101 8.76 1.22 -2.71
C TRP A 101 7.29 1.59 -2.56
N ALA A 102 6.55 1.53 -3.67
CA ALA A 102 5.11 1.50 -3.70
C ALA A 102 4.66 0.11 -4.18
N VAL A 103 4.07 -0.65 -3.26
CA VAL A 103 3.54 -1.99 -3.52
C VAL A 103 2.03 -1.88 -3.63
N ASN A 104 1.53 -1.91 -4.87
CA ASN A 104 0.11 -1.84 -5.18
C ASN A 104 -0.47 -3.25 -5.21
N VAL A 105 -1.49 -3.50 -4.40
CA VAL A 105 -2.15 -4.79 -4.22
C VAL A 105 -3.62 -4.63 -4.58
N MET A 106 -4.12 -5.53 -5.42
CA MET A 106 -5.55 -5.63 -5.70
C MET A 106 -6.23 -6.36 -4.54
N LEU A 107 -7.14 -5.67 -3.85
CA LEU A 107 -7.92 -6.27 -2.78
C LEU A 107 -9.17 -6.93 -3.35
N LYS A 108 -9.88 -6.22 -4.23
CA LYS A 108 -11.15 -6.67 -4.80
C LYS A 108 -11.36 -6.09 -6.18
N ASP A 109 -11.95 -6.87 -7.06
CA ASP A 109 -12.49 -6.42 -8.35
C ASP A 109 -13.89 -7.05 -8.60
N ALA A 110 -14.31 -7.09 -9.86
CA ALA A 110 -15.56 -7.72 -10.29
C ALA A 110 -15.58 -9.25 -10.11
N ASP A 111 -14.43 -9.91 -10.19
CA ASP A 111 -14.29 -11.37 -10.05
C ASP A 111 -14.31 -11.81 -8.58
N GLY A 112 -13.92 -10.93 -7.66
CA GLY A 112 -14.10 -11.15 -6.23
C GLY A 112 -13.03 -10.53 -5.36
N LEU A 113 -12.87 -11.09 -4.18
CA LEU A 113 -11.93 -10.65 -3.16
C LEU A 113 -10.62 -11.44 -3.28
N HIS A 114 -9.53 -10.74 -3.57
CA HIS A 114 -8.19 -11.29 -3.83
C HIS A 114 -7.25 -11.17 -2.64
N ALA A 115 -7.42 -10.14 -1.81
CA ALA A 115 -6.64 -9.95 -0.58
C ALA A 115 -7.41 -9.16 0.48
N GLU A 116 -7.09 -9.41 1.75
CA GLU A 116 -7.68 -8.71 2.91
C GLU A 116 -6.62 -7.91 3.66
N ILE A 117 -6.97 -6.68 4.06
CA ILE A 117 -6.14 -5.89 4.97
C ILE A 117 -6.34 -6.40 6.39
N MET A 118 -5.24 -6.84 7.01
CA MET A 118 -5.26 -7.46 8.35
C MET A 118 -5.11 -6.42 9.49
N ARG A 119 -4.90 -5.15 9.13
CA ARG A 119 -4.72 -4.03 10.06
C ARG A 119 -5.93 -3.08 10.04
N PRO A 120 -6.29 -2.48 11.18
CA PRO A 120 -7.37 -1.50 11.20
C PRO A 120 -7.01 -0.27 10.34
N ILE A 121 -7.97 0.15 9.50
CA ILE A 121 -7.84 1.31 8.63
C ILE A 121 -8.50 2.52 9.27
N GLN A 122 -7.74 3.61 9.39
CA GLN A 122 -8.25 4.94 9.69
C GLN A 122 -8.89 5.51 8.42
N ARG A 123 -10.22 5.59 8.40
CA ARG A 123 -10.96 6.15 7.25
C ARG A 123 -10.69 7.63 7.10
N TYR A 124 -10.58 8.08 5.84
CA TYR A 124 -10.70 9.50 5.53
C TYR A 124 -12.17 9.92 5.76
N ARG A 125 -12.38 11.11 6.30
CA ARG A 125 -13.71 11.65 6.63
C ARG A 125 -14.25 12.46 5.46
#